data_AF-A0A6I4IU54-F1
#
_entry.id   AF-A0A6I4IU54-F1
#
_cell.length_a   1.000
_cell.length_b   1.000
_cell.length_c   1.000
_cell.angle_alpha   90.00
_cell.angle_beta   90.00
_cell.angle_gamma   90.00
#
_symmetry.space_group_name_H-M   'P 1'
#
loop_
_entity.id
_entity.type
_entity.pdbx_description
1 polymer ?
#
loop_
_entity_poly.entity_id
_entity_poly.type
_entity_poly.pdbx_seq_one_letter_code
_entity_poly.pdbx_strand_id
1 'polypeptide(L)' 'MKKEYWDVTDEQVVEKTGKKIAAWITILDQFKAAEKKSNEVVAYLQEEYQVPRYWARTLTTLYTKRKDS' A
#
# COMPACT_ATOMS: atom_id res chain seq x y z
N MET A 1 -20.14 13.38 -0.33
CA MET A 1 -18.88 12.88 0.25
C MET A 1 -17.95 12.51 -0.90
N LYS A 2 -16.72 13.06 -0.94
CA LYS A 2 -15.73 12.66 -1.95
C LYS A 2 -15.16 11.31 -1.51
N LYS A 3 -15.31 10.27 -2.33
CA LYS A 3 -14.54 9.04 -2.14
C LYS A 3 -13.07 9.39 -2.30
N GLU A 4 -12.27 9.14 -1.29
CA GLU A 4 -10.84 9.36 -1.36
C GLU A 4 -10.24 8.32 -2.30
N TYR A 5 -9.24 8.68 -3.10
CA TYR A 5 -8.68 7.76 -4.10
C TYR A 5 -8.01 6.52 -3.47
N TRP A 6 -7.79 6.53 -2.15
CA TRP A 6 -7.25 5.43 -1.36
C TRP A 6 -8.32 4.57 -0.68
N ASP A 7 -9.61 4.90 -0.84
CA ASP A 7 -10.73 4.11 -0.34
C ASP A 7 -11.00 2.93 -1.28
N VAL A 8 -10.06 1.99 -1.28
CA VAL A 8 -10.08 0.77 -2.11
C VAL A 8 -10.50 -0.43 -1.28
N THR A 9 -11.27 -1.34 -1.86
CA THR A 9 -11.66 -2.58 -1.19
C THR A 9 -10.56 -3.64 -1.31
N ASP A 10 -10.58 -4.61 -0.39
CA ASP A 10 -9.70 -5.78 -0.47
C ASP A 10 -9.82 -6.50 -1.82
N GLU A 11 -11.01 -6.55 -2.42
CA GLU A 11 -11.25 -7.19 -3.71
C GLU A 11 -10.49 -6.51 -4.84
N GLN A 12 -10.55 -5.16 -4.90
CA GLN A 12 -9.85 -4.40 -5.92
C GLN A 12 -8.32 -4.52 -5.77
N VAL A 13 -7.83 -4.54 -4.53
CA VAL A 13 -6.40 -4.68 -4.24
C VAL A 13 -5.94 -6.10 -4.61
N VAL A 14 -6.68 -7.14 -4.25
CA VAL A 14 -6.36 -8.53 -4.60
C VAL A 14 -6.33 -8.72 -6.11
N GLU A 15 -7.28 -8.17 -6.85
CA GLU A 15 -7.32 -8.31 -8.32
C GLU A 15 -6.06 -7.75 -8.98
N LYS A 16 -5.49 -6.67 -8.43
CA LYS A 16 -4.37 -5.95 -9.05
C LYS A 16 -2.99 -6.28 -8.47
N THR A 17 -2.95 -6.81 -7.25
CA THR A 17 -1.71 -7.03 -6.49
C THR A 17 -1.56 -8.47 -6.01
N GLY A 18 -2.61 -9.29 -6.11
CA GLY A 18 -2.61 -10.69 -5.67
C GLY A 18 -2.70 -10.89 -4.16
N LYS A 19 -2.77 -9.82 -3.34
CA LYS A 19 -2.84 -9.92 -1.88
C LYS A 19 -3.91 -8.96 -1.32
N LYS A 20 -4.46 -9.33 -0.15
CA LYS A 20 -5.38 -8.49 0.62
C LYS A 20 -4.65 -7.30 1.24
N ILE A 21 -5.37 -6.23 1.55
CA ILE A 21 -4.85 -5.04 2.24
C ILE A 21 -4.15 -5.44 3.53
N ALA A 22 -4.75 -6.33 4.33
CA ALA A 22 -4.13 -6.79 5.59
C ALA A 22 -2.74 -7.40 5.38
N ALA A 23 -2.53 -8.18 4.31
CA ALA A 23 -1.24 -8.75 3.99
C ALA A 23 -0.22 -7.67 3.58
N TRP A 24 -0.67 -6.67 2.81
CA TRP A 24 0.18 -5.52 2.47
C TRP A 24 0.58 -4.69 3.67
N ILE A 25 -0.35 -4.46 4.61
CA ILE A 25 -0.02 -3.77 5.87
C ILE A 25 1.08 -4.53 6.62
N THR A 26 0.96 -5.86 6.74
CA THR A 26 2.01 -6.67 7.38
C THR A 26 3.35 -6.58 6.65
N ILE A 27 3.36 -6.65 5.32
CA ILE A 27 4.58 -6.50 4.51
C ILE A 27 5.22 -5.12 4.74
N LEU A 28 4.41 -4.07 4.74
CA LEU A 28 4.85 -2.70 4.96
C LEU A 28 5.36 -2.47 6.38
N ASP A 29 4.73 -3.07 7.39
CA ASP A 29 5.21 -3.06 8.77
C ASP A 29 6.56 -3.80 8.90
N GLN A 30 6.70 -4.99 8.29
CA GLN A 30 7.96 -5.73 8.27
C GLN A 30 9.08 -4.97 7.56
N PHE A 31 8.74 -4.25 6.49
CA PHE A 31 9.66 -3.37 5.78
C PHE A 31 9.96 -2.06 6.53
N LYS A 32 9.29 -1.81 7.66
CA LYS A 32 9.37 -0.55 8.42
C LYS A 32 9.03 0.67 7.57
N ALA A 33 7.98 0.56 6.76
CA ALA A 33 7.54 1.61 5.84
C ALA A 33 7.23 2.95 6.53
N ALA A 34 6.92 2.94 7.82
CA ALA A 34 6.68 4.16 8.61
C ALA A 34 7.95 5.01 8.81
N GLU A 35 9.13 4.40 8.77
CA GLU A 35 10.42 5.07 8.97
C GLU A 35 11.08 5.47 7.63
N LYS A 36 10.43 5.17 6.49
CA LYS A 36 10.99 5.32 5.15
C LYS A 36 10.25 6.39 4.36
N LYS A 37 10.91 6.96 3.34
CA LYS A 37 10.24 7.90 2.43
C LYS A 37 9.23 7.14 1.57
N SER A 38 8.09 7.78 1.26
CA SER A 38 7.04 7.15 0.47
C SER A 38 7.52 6.62 -0.89
N ASN A 39 8.49 7.28 -1.52
CA ASN A 39 9.10 6.81 -2.77
C ASN A 39 9.88 5.51 -2.60
N GLU A 40 10.57 5.32 -1.46
CA GLU A 40 11.29 4.07 -1.17
C GLU A 40 10.30 2.92 -0.95
N VAL A 41 9.20 3.20 -0.25
CA VAL A 41 8.12 2.22 -0.05
C VAL A 41 7.47 1.83 -1.37
N VAL A 42 7.21 2.81 -2.24
CA VAL A 42 6.66 2.56 -3.58
C VAL A 42 7.63 1.74 -4.43
N ALA A 43 8.93 2.08 -4.42
CA ALA A 43 9.95 1.31 -5.14
C ALA A 43 10.02 -0.13 -4.65
N TYR A 44 10.03 -0.35 -3.33
CA TYR A 44 10.02 -1.68 -2.72
C TYR A 44 8.82 -2.53 -3.20
N LEU A 45 7.62 -1.96 -3.21
CA LEU A 45 6.42 -2.66 -3.70
C LEU A 45 6.50 -2.97 -5.21
N GLN A 46 7.11 -2.08 -6.00
CA GLN A 46 7.30 -2.28 -7.44
C GLN A 46 8.38 -3.31 -7.76
N GLU A 47 9.50 -3.31 -7.04
CA GLU A 47 10.66 -4.15 -7.30
C GLU A 47 10.46 -5.56 -6.74
N GLU A 48 10.08 -5.69 -5.48
CA GLU A 48 9.99 -6.99 -4.79
C GLU A 48 8.69 -7.74 -5.10
N TYR A 49 7.61 -7.00 -5.35
CA TYR A 49 6.27 -7.58 -5.50
C TYR A 49 5.60 -7.25 -6.83
N GLN A 50 6.28 -6.54 -7.73
CA GLN A 50 5.76 -6.14 -9.05
C GLN A 50 4.41 -5.41 -8.97
N VAL A 51 4.14 -4.74 -7.85
CA VAL A 51 2.90 -4.01 -7.65
C VAL A 51 2.88 -2.82 -8.61
N PRO A 52 1.81 -2.61 -9.40
CA PRO A 52 1.74 -1.45 -10.29
C PRO A 52 1.84 -0.14 -9.51
N ARG A 53 2.55 0.85 -10.07
CA ARG A 53 2.87 2.13 -9.39
C ARG A 53 1.67 2.81 -8.74
N TYR A 54 0.51 2.79 -9.39
CA TYR A 54 -0.72 3.35 -8.82
C TYR A 54 -1.09 2.66 -7.50
N TRP A 55 -1.15 1.33 -7.49
CA TRP A 55 -1.45 0.53 -6.31
C TRP A 55 -0.39 0.64 -5.23
N ALA A 56 0.89 0.72 -5.61
CA ALA A 56 1.96 0.93 -4.66
C ALA A 56 1.77 2.25 -3.89
N ARG A 57 1.40 3.34 -4.58
CA ARG A 57 1.09 4.62 -3.92
C ARG A 57 -0.15 4.52 -3.05
N THR A 58 -1.21 3.86 -3.52
CA THR A 58 -2.45 3.63 -2.76
C THR A 58 -2.16 2.90 -1.44
N LEU A 59 -1.40 1.80 -1.50
CA LEU A 59 -1.03 1.00 -0.32
C LEU A 59 -0.16 1.80 0.65
N THR A 60 0.81 2.56 0.15
CA THR A 60 1.64 3.44 1.00
C THR A 60 0.79 4.50 1.71
N THR A 61 -0.10 5.20 1.00
CA THR A 61 -1.00 6.19 1.61
C THR A 61 -1.92 5.55 2.65
N LEU A 62 -2.52 4.40 2.33
CA LEU A 62 -3.42 3.67 3.22
C LEU A 62 -2.70 3.24 4.51
N TYR A 63 -1.46 2.74 4.38
CA TYR A 63 -0.61 2.39 5.52
C TYR A 63 -0.29 3.62 6.39
N THR A 64 0.15 4.73 5.79
CA THR A 64 0.45 5.96 6.54
C THR A 64 -0.78 6.48 7.28
N LYS A 65 -1.96 6.51 6.63
CA LYS A 65 -3.20 6.95 7.27
C LYS A 65 -3.61 6.07 8.46
N ARG A 66 -3.38 4.76 8.38
CA ARG A 66 -3.65 3.84 9.50
C ARG A 66 -2.69 4.01 10.68
N LYS A 67 -1.45 4.41 10.45
CA LYS A 67 -0.47 4.66 11.53
C LYS A 67 -0.64 6.03 12.19
N ASP A 68 -1.24 6.97 11.48
CA ASP A 68 -1.55 8.32 11.97
C ASP A 68 -2.88 8.37 12.76
N SER A 69 -3.67 7.28 12.75
CA SER A 69 -4.94 7.14 13.49
C SER A 69 -4.80 6.36 14.80
#